data_AF-A0A7C5DPN4-F1
#
_entry.id   AF-A0A7C5DPN4-F1
#
_cell.length_a   1.000
_cell.length_b   1.000
_cell.length_c   1.000
_cell.angle_alpha   90.00
_cell.angle_beta   90.00
_cell.angle_gamma   90.00
#
_symmetry.space_group_name_H-M   'P 1'
#
loop_
_entity.id
_entity.type
_entity.pdbx_description
1 polymer ?
#
loop_
_entity_poly.entity_id
_entity_poly.type
_entity_poly.pdbx_seq_one_letter_code
_entity_poly.pdbx_strand_id
1 'polypeptide(L)'
;MNDFGEKVSFIWSVADLLRGPYRPNQYKDVMLPMTVLRRLDCVLESTKDEVQAKLRDLEGGKVKNVEPILCRVTGVPFFNTSLYTFEKLKGDHEHIAA
;
A
#
# COMPACT_ATOMS: atom_id res chain seq x y z
N MET A 1 12.46 -22.24 11.98
CA MET A 1 12.41 -23.01 10.71
C MET A 1 11.52 -22.27 9.75
N ASN A 2 12.06 -21.70 8.68
CA ASN A 2 11.27 -21.02 7.66
C ASN A 2 10.73 -22.07 6.69
N ASP A 3 9.53 -22.58 6.94
CA ASP A 3 8.86 -23.44 5.96
C ASP A 3 8.42 -22.58 4.76
N PHE A 4 9.25 -22.55 3.73
CA PHE A 4 8.98 -21.81 2.51
C PHE A 4 7.90 -22.48 1.67
N GLY A 5 7.74 -23.80 1.79
CA GLY A 5 6.72 -24.58 1.07
C GLY A 5 5.32 -24.19 1.52
N GLU A 6 5.10 -24.04 2.83
CA GLU A 6 3.82 -23.60 3.39
C GLU A 6 3.40 -22.22 2.86
N LYS A 7 4.34 -21.25 2.82
CA LYS A 7 4.08 -19.90 2.30
C LYS A 7 3.74 -19.91 0.81
N VAL A 8 4.44 -20.72 0.02
CA VAL A 8 4.16 -20.88 -1.41
C VAL A 8 2.76 -21.47 -1.61
N SER A 9 2.41 -22.53 -0.88
CA SER A 9 1.07 -23.13 -0.93
C SER A 9 -0.02 -22.14 -0.51
N PHE A 10 0.22 -21.35 0.54
CA PHE A 10 -0.71 -20.30 0.98
C PHE A 10 -0.94 -19.25 -0.11
N ILE A 11 0.12 -18.72 -0.73
CA ILE A 11 -0.02 -17.73 -1.82
C ILE A 11 -0.82 -18.32 -3.00
N TRP A 12 -0.55 -19.56 -3.38
CA TRP A 12 -1.31 -20.23 -4.44
C TRP A 12 -2.79 -20.44 -4.06
N SER A 13 -3.10 -20.73 -2.79
CA SER A 13 -4.49 -20.85 -2.33
C SER A 13 -5.26 -19.53 -2.40
N VAL A 14 -4.59 -18.37 -2.26
CA VAL A 14 -5.21 -17.05 -2.47
C VAL A 14 -5.45 -16.78 -3.96
N ALA A 15 -4.54 -17.23 -4.84
CA ALA A 15 -4.68 -17.07 -6.28
C ALA A 15 -5.95 -17.76 -6.84
N ASP A 16 -6.40 -18.82 -6.19
CA ASP A 16 -7.62 -19.54 -6.54
C ASP A 16 -8.88 -18.67 -6.45
N LEU A 17 -8.87 -17.58 -5.67
CA LEU A 17 -9.96 -16.59 -5.62
C LEU A 17 -10.13 -15.82 -6.93
N LEU A 18 -9.09 -15.77 -7.77
CA LEU A 18 -9.13 -15.12 -9.08
C LEU A 18 -9.65 -16.06 -10.18
N ARG A 19 -9.93 -17.33 -9.85
CA ARG A 19 -10.42 -18.33 -10.80
C ARG A 19 -11.80 -17.95 -11.33
N GLY A 20 -11.94 -17.96 -12.65
CA GLY A 20 -13.15 -17.54 -13.35
C GLY A 20 -12.86 -16.35 -14.26
N PRO A 21 -12.89 -15.10 -13.73
CA PRO A 21 -12.63 -13.90 -14.52
C PRO A 21 -11.21 -13.83 -15.09
N TYR A 22 -10.23 -14.51 -14.47
CA TYR A 22 -8.84 -14.54 -14.91
C TYR A 22 -8.36 -15.96 -15.22
N ARG A 23 -7.50 -16.06 -16.24
CA ARG A 23 -6.74 -17.29 -16.56
C ARG A 23 -5.52 -17.42 -15.65
N PRO A 24 -4.99 -18.62 -15.39
CA PRO A 24 -3.85 -18.82 -14.49
C PRO A 24 -2.60 -17.97 -14.81
N ASN A 25 -2.35 -17.68 -16.09
CA ASN A 25 -1.25 -16.81 -16.51
C ASN A 25 -1.48 -15.33 -16.13
N GLN A 26 -2.73 -14.90 -15.95
CA GLN A 26 -3.13 -13.53 -15.61
C GLN A 26 -3.18 -13.28 -14.10
N TYR A 27 -3.10 -14.32 -13.25
CA TYR A 27 -3.11 -14.12 -11.79
C TYR A 27 -1.95 -13.24 -11.32
N LYS A 28 -0.81 -13.31 -12.03
CA LYS A 28 0.35 -12.46 -11.77
C LYS A 28 0.06 -10.98 -11.97
N ASP A 29 -0.82 -10.63 -12.91
CA ASP A 29 -1.19 -9.25 -13.21
C ASP A 29 -1.97 -8.60 -12.06
N VAL A 30 -2.61 -9.41 -11.21
CA VAL A 30 -3.31 -8.94 -10.01
C VAL A 30 -2.41 -9.04 -8.78
N MET A 31 -1.74 -10.18 -8.60
CA MET A 31 -0.96 -10.43 -7.38
C MET A 31 0.31 -9.59 -7.28
N LEU A 32 1.02 -9.33 -8.40
CA LEU A 32 2.26 -8.57 -8.37
C LEU A 32 2.02 -7.10 -7.97
N PRO A 33 1.06 -6.35 -8.56
CA PRO A 33 0.78 -5.00 -8.11
C PRO A 33 0.37 -4.94 -6.64
N MET A 34 -0.46 -5.88 -6.17
CA MET A 34 -0.88 -5.90 -4.76
C MET A 34 0.29 -6.16 -3.81
N THR A 35 1.23 -7.03 -4.20
CA THR A 35 2.45 -7.30 -3.43
C THR A 35 3.34 -6.07 -3.36
N VAL A 36 3.52 -5.36 -4.48
CA VAL A 36 4.31 -4.12 -4.54
C VAL A 36 3.65 -3.04 -3.68
N LEU A 37 2.34 -2.84 -3.81
CA LEU A 37 1.60 -1.87 -3.01
C LEU A 37 1.70 -2.16 -1.51
N ARG A 38 1.54 -3.43 -1.09
CA ARG A 38 1.72 -3.80 0.32
C ARG A 38 3.15 -3.54 0.80
N ARG A 39 4.15 -3.82 -0.04
CA ARG A 39 5.55 -3.54 0.32
C ARG A 39 5.80 -2.05 0.53
N LEU A 40 5.29 -1.19 -0.36
CA LEU A 40 5.39 0.26 -0.21
C LEU A 40 4.66 0.75 1.04
N ASP A 41 3.46 0.22 1.30
CA ASP A 41 2.68 0.54 2.50
C ASP A 41 3.45 0.16 3.79
N CYS A 42 4.04 -1.03 3.87
CA CYS A 42 4.88 -1.42 5.01
C CYS A 42 6.08 -0.48 5.25
N VAL A 43 6.68 0.05 4.19
CA VAL A 43 7.82 1.00 4.32
C VAL A 43 7.36 2.33 4.92
N LEU A 44 6.13 2.74 4.62
CA LEU A 44 5.55 4.01 5.05
C LEU A 44 4.73 3.90 6.34
N GLU A 45 4.47 2.68 6.83
CA GLU A 45 3.57 2.42 7.96
C GLU A 45 3.96 3.17 9.23
N SER A 46 5.26 3.20 9.57
CA SER A 46 5.77 3.89 10.76
C SER A 46 5.74 5.41 10.65
N THR A 47 5.74 5.97 9.43
CA THR A 47 5.84 7.43 9.18
C THR A 47 4.52 8.04 8.71
N LYS A 48 3.47 7.22 8.56
CA LYS A 48 2.18 7.61 8.00
C LYS A 48 1.52 8.76 8.77
N ASP A 49 1.46 8.65 10.10
CA ASP A 49 0.80 9.66 10.94
C ASP A 49 1.56 11.00 10.92
N GLU A 50 2.90 10.94 10.87
CA GLU A 50 3.76 12.13 10.77
C GLU A 50 3.59 12.83 9.42
N VAL A 51 3.56 12.07 8.32
CA VAL A 51 3.29 12.60 6.98
C VAL A 51 1.92 13.28 6.93
N GLN A 52 0.90 12.67 7.53
CA GLN A 52 -0.46 13.22 7.55
C GLN A 52 -0.57 14.49 8.40
N ALA A 53 0.09 14.53 9.56
CA ALA A 53 0.18 15.74 10.38
C ALA A 53 0.88 16.86 9.60
N LYS A 54 2.02 16.54 8.97
CA LYS A 54 2.79 17.53 8.21
C LYS A 54 2.05 18.03 6.97
N LEU A 55 1.29 17.17 6.31
CA LEU A 55 0.46 17.54 5.18
C LEU A 55 -0.60 18.56 5.61
N ARG A 56 -1.32 18.30 6.72
CA ARG A 56 -2.31 19.25 7.28
C ARG A 56 -1.71 20.58 7.71
N ASP A 57 -0.50 20.59 8.28
CA ASP A 57 0.20 21.83 8.64
C ASP A 57 0.58 22.67 7.42
N LEU A 58 0.78 22.02 6.27
CA LEU A 58 1.16 22.66 5.01
C LEU A 58 -0.07 23.05 4.17
N GLU A 59 -1.24 22.46 4.43
CA GLU A 59 -2.52 22.83 3.82
C GLU A 59 -2.91 24.27 4.22
N GLY A 60 -2.84 25.19 3.26
CA GLY A 60 -3.07 26.64 3.48
C GLY A 60 -1.80 27.48 3.65
N GLY A 61 -0.61 26.85 3.64
CA GLY A 61 0.67 27.54 3.70
C GLY A 61 1.14 28.11 2.34
N LYS A 62 2.19 28.93 2.37
CA LYS A 62 2.85 29.49 1.15
C LYS A 62 3.76 28.50 0.41
N VAL A 63 3.93 27.28 0.94
CA VAL A 63 4.86 26.29 0.41
C VAL A 63 4.24 25.63 -0.82
N LYS A 64 4.78 25.94 -2.00
CA LYS A 64 4.30 25.36 -3.27
C LYS A 64 4.79 23.93 -3.51
N ASN A 65 5.92 23.54 -2.91
CA ASN A 65 6.49 22.20 -3.09
C ASN A 65 6.65 21.49 -1.74
N VAL A 66 5.71 20.61 -1.43
CA VAL A 66 5.65 19.84 -0.19
C VAL A 66 6.44 18.52 -0.26
N GLU A 67 6.75 18.04 -1.47
CA GLU A 67 7.38 16.74 -1.72
C GLU A 67 8.73 16.54 -1.00
N PRO A 68 9.71 17.47 -1.07
CA PRO A 68 10.99 17.32 -0.37
C PRO A 68 10.82 17.25 1.16
N ILE A 69 9.78 17.89 1.69
CA ILE A 69 9.49 17.89 3.13
C ILE A 69 8.94 16.52 3.53
N LEU A 70 7.98 16.00 2.77
CA LEU A 70 7.35 14.71 3.06
C LEU A 70 8.33 13.54 2.87
N CYS A 71 9.17 13.55 1.84
CA CYS A 71 10.26 12.57 1.67
C CYS A 71 11.26 12.60 2.84
N ARG A 72 11.51 13.77 3.43
CA ARG A 72 12.37 13.88 4.61
C ARG A 72 11.73 13.28 5.86
N VAL A 73 10.41 13.38 6.00
CA VAL A 73 9.66 12.75 7.09
C VAL A 73 9.67 11.23 6.94
N THR A 74 9.45 10.71 5.72
CA THR A 74 9.43 9.26 5.48
C THR A 74 10.83 8.61 5.51
N GLY A 75 11.89 9.41 5.32
CA GLY A 75 13.27 8.91 5.23
C GLY A 75 13.58 8.14 3.95
N VAL A 76 12.65 8.11 3.00
CA VAL A 76 12.74 7.42 1.71
C VAL A 76 12.32 8.38 0.59
N PRO A 77 12.72 8.18 -0.68
CA PRO A 77 12.45 9.13 -1.76
C PRO A 77 11.00 9.11 -2.26
N PHE A 78 10.05 8.65 -1.43
CA PHE A 78 8.64 8.58 -1.75
C PHE A 78 7.79 8.74 -0.48
N PHE A 79 6.52 9.08 -0.67
CA PHE A 79 5.55 9.25 0.41
C PHE A 79 4.14 8.90 -0.09
N ASN A 80 3.19 8.78 0.82
CA ASN A 80 1.79 8.50 0.51
C ASN A 80 0.89 9.45 1.30
N THR A 81 0.16 10.31 0.58
CA THR A 81 -0.79 11.29 1.13
C THR A 81 -2.19 10.74 1.34
N SER A 82 -2.50 9.55 0.81
CA SER A 82 -3.80 8.90 1.03
C SER A 82 -4.05 8.67 2.52
N LEU A 83 -5.28 8.88 2.97
CA LEU A 83 -5.71 8.62 4.35
C LEU A 83 -5.79 7.12 4.67
N TYR A 84 -5.77 6.29 3.63
CA TYR A 84 -5.90 4.85 3.72
C TYR A 84 -4.55 4.17 3.94
N THR A 85 -4.59 3.12 4.75
CA THR A 85 -3.55 2.10 4.90
C THR A 85 -4.15 0.78 4.45
N PHE A 86 -3.33 -0.23 4.13
CA PHE A 86 -3.87 -1.55 3.76
C PHE A 86 -4.80 -2.14 4.84
N GLU A 87 -4.51 -1.89 6.12
CA GLU A 87 -5.40 -2.30 7.21
C GLU A 87 -6.75 -1.57 7.19
N LYS A 88 -6.78 -0.26 6.91
CA LYS A 88 -8.04 0.47 6.76
C LYS A 88 -8.83 0.02 5.53
N LEU A 89 -8.15 -0.32 4.43
CA LEU A 89 -8.79 -0.79 3.20
C LEU A 89 -9.45 -2.16 3.36
N LYS A 90 -8.98 -3.00 4.29
CA LYS A 90 -9.63 -4.27 4.62
C LYS A 90 -10.99 -4.10 5.30
N GLY A 91 -11.22 -2.98 5.97
CA GLY A 91 -12.41 -2.74 6.79
C GLY A 91 -13.67 -2.32 6.00
N ASP A 92 -13.49 -1.75 4.81
CA ASP A 92 -14.59 -1.27 3.98
C ASP A 92 -14.21 -1.36 2.51
N HIS A 93 -14.36 -2.55 1.92
CA HIS A 93 -14.02 -2.78 0.52
C HIS A 93 -15.04 -2.20 -0.46
N GLU A 94 -16.27 -1.89 -0.02
CA GLU A 94 -17.34 -1.37 -0.89
C GLU A 94 -17.23 0.14 -1.12
N HIS A 95 -16.59 0.89 -0.21
CA HIS A 95 -16.53 2.36 -0.27
C HIS A 95 -15.14 2.97 -0.51
N ILE A 96 -14.19 2.22 -1.06
CA ILE A 96 -12.81 2.69 -1.33
C ILE A 96 -12.73 3.80 -2.41
N ALA A 97 -13.71 3.91 -3.31
CA ALA A 97 -13.64 4.74 -4.51
C ALA A 97 -14.26 6.16 -4.39
N ALA A 98 -14.48 6.67 -3.18
CA ALA A 98 -15.11 7.98 -2.97
C ALA A 98 -14.23 9.17 -3.41
#